data_AF-A0A4Y5SVW3-F1
#
_entry.id   AF-A0A4Y5SVW3-F1
#
_cell.length_a   1.000
_cell.length_b   1.000
_cell.length_c   1.000
_cell.angle_alpha   90.00
_cell.angle_beta   90.00
_cell.angle_gamma   90.00
#
_symmetry.space_group_name_H-M   'P 1'
#
loop_
_entity.id
_entity.type
_entity.pdbx_description
1 polymer ?
#
loop_
_entity_poly.entity_id
_entity_poly.type
_entity_poly.pdbx_seq_one_letter_code
_entity_poly.pdbx_strand_id
1 'polypeptide(L)'
;MTVNDSDEMVKRTLSLQWASVGILRPSSGGPRVVFVDMDSGVTEDMLDAYIEGLSRDEYAVYRPIHLNPNYNPNTDVMTAGPMAKFALSIVYGAPQDTQFLFGNGAFYSAELAYESALNAGIVLGSPVRLVTLLNSPQNLDPQFRQLLEAHRYCEYEVSFDSCWEGQVENLSIVTTDSLISSGALAKVYP
;
A
#
# COMPACT_ATOMS: atom_id res chain seq x y z
N MET A 1 -0.24 -12.39 13.89
CA MET A 1 0.73 -12.01 12.85
C MET A 1 0.79 -10.49 12.86
N THR A 2 1.94 -9.89 13.23
CA THR A 2 2.07 -8.42 13.32
C THR A 2 2.02 -7.80 11.93
N VAL A 3 1.45 -6.60 11.83
CA VAL A 3 1.59 -5.71 10.65
C VAL A 3 3.05 -5.76 10.19
N ASN A 4 3.26 -5.95 8.89
CA ASN A 4 4.57 -6.05 8.24
C ASN A 4 5.52 -4.99 8.82
N ASP A 5 6.63 -5.42 9.44
CA ASP A 5 7.59 -4.52 10.10
C ASP A 5 8.09 -3.41 9.15
N SER A 6 8.13 -3.72 7.84
CA SER A 6 8.47 -2.76 6.80
C SER A 6 7.43 -1.64 6.66
N ASP A 7 6.14 -1.96 6.75
CA ASP A 7 5.06 -0.98 6.67
C ASP A 7 5.06 -0.07 7.92
N GLU A 8 5.31 -0.62 9.10
CA GLU A 8 5.44 0.17 10.34
C GLU A 8 6.68 1.09 10.31
N MET A 9 7.78 0.62 9.73
CA MET A 9 8.96 1.45 9.47
C MET A 9 8.63 2.62 8.51
N VAL A 10 7.90 2.36 7.42
CA VAL A 10 7.44 3.40 6.49
C VAL A 10 6.54 4.41 7.21
N LYS A 11 5.60 3.93 8.04
CA LYS A 11 4.73 4.80 8.86
C LYS A 11 5.52 5.76 9.73
N ARG A 12 6.48 5.25 10.52
CA ARG A 12 7.29 6.07 11.42
C ARG A 12 8.12 7.09 10.65
N THR A 13 8.74 6.66 9.55
CA THR A 13 9.62 7.51 8.74
C THR A 13 8.87 8.64 8.07
N LEU A 14 7.73 8.32 7.45
CA LEU A 14 6.94 9.28 6.68
C LEU A 14 5.84 9.96 7.53
N SER A 15 5.83 9.72 8.85
CA SER A 15 4.82 10.24 9.79
C SER A 15 3.38 9.96 9.37
N LEU A 16 3.12 8.76 8.83
CA LEU A 16 1.80 8.38 8.34
C LEU A 16 0.83 8.04 9.47
N GLN A 17 -0.47 8.22 9.23
CA GLN A 17 -1.48 7.75 10.18
C GLN A 17 -1.59 6.22 10.20
N TRP A 18 -1.54 5.58 9.03
CA TRP A 18 -1.76 4.14 8.86
C TRP A 18 -0.51 3.48 8.26
N ALA A 19 -0.10 2.33 8.81
CA ALA A 19 1.10 1.63 8.36
C ALA A 19 0.86 0.88 7.06
N SER A 20 -0.18 0.05 7.04
CA SER A 20 -0.48 -0.85 5.94
C SER A 20 -1.89 -0.65 5.43
N VAL A 21 -2.15 -1.15 4.24
CA VAL A 21 -3.47 -1.18 3.61
C VAL A 21 -3.64 -2.49 2.87
N GLY A 22 -4.86 -3.02 2.94
CA GLY A 22 -5.29 -4.19 2.19
C GLY A 22 -6.65 -3.96 1.53
N ILE A 23 -6.97 -4.80 0.55
CA ILE A 23 -8.19 -4.73 -0.24
C ILE A 23 -9.19 -5.74 0.30
N LEU A 24 -10.28 -5.24 0.88
CA LEU A 24 -11.36 -6.07 1.42
C LEU A 24 -12.20 -6.66 0.29
N ARG A 25 -12.49 -7.97 0.36
CA ARG A 25 -13.40 -8.67 -0.55
C ARG A 25 -14.36 -9.60 0.20
N PRO A 26 -15.57 -9.85 -0.33
CA PRO A 26 -16.44 -10.92 0.16
C PRO A 26 -15.87 -12.31 -0.19
N SER A 27 -16.17 -13.31 0.65
CA SER A 27 -15.87 -14.73 0.41
C SER A 27 -16.90 -15.63 1.11
N SER A 28 -17.03 -16.89 0.70
CA SER A 28 -18.02 -17.83 1.26
C SER A 28 -17.77 -18.23 2.72
N GLY A 29 -16.54 -18.03 3.22
CA GLY A 29 -16.15 -18.28 4.61
C GLY A 29 -16.10 -17.03 5.50
N GLY A 30 -16.47 -15.85 4.99
CA GLY A 30 -16.31 -14.56 5.64
C GLY A 30 -15.46 -13.59 4.81
N PRO A 31 -15.37 -12.29 5.17
CA PRO A 31 -14.58 -11.33 4.43
C PRO A 31 -13.09 -11.69 4.47
N ARG A 32 -12.40 -11.44 3.35
CA ARG A 32 -10.95 -11.62 3.23
C ARG A 32 -10.28 -10.33 2.83
N VAL A 33 -9.01 -10.20 3.18
CA VAL A 33 -8.18 -9.05 2.83
C VAL A 33 -7.07 -9.53 1.92
N VAL A 34 -6.92 -8.88 0.77
CA VAL A 34 -5.77 -9.06 -0.13
C VAL A 34 -4.74 -8.00 0.21
N PHE A 35 -3.50 -8.40 0.50
CA PHE A 35 -2.46 -7.50 1.01
C PHE A 35 -1.07 -7.97 0.55
N VAL A 36 -0.05 -7.17 0.85
CA VAL A 36 1.35 -7.53 0.60
C VAL A 36 1.99 -8.04 1.89
N ASP A 37 2.35 -9.31 1.90
CA ASP A 37 3.14 -9.96 2.94
C ASP A 37 4.65 -9.92 2.62
N MET A 38 5.51 -9.90 3.66
CA MET A 38 6.96 -9.86 3.44
C MET A 38 7.50 -11.12 2.77
N ASP A 39 7.01 -12.28 3.21
CA ASP A 39 7.55 -13.57 2.78
C ASP A 39 6.84 -14.07 1.53
N SER A 40 5.53 -13.86 1.47
CA SER A 40 4.66 -14.41 0.43
C SER A 40 4.33 -13.44 -0.70
N GLY A 41 4.68 -12.15 -0.55
CA GLY A 41 4.27 -11.11 -1.49
C GLY A 41 2.76 -10.86 -1.46
N VAL A 42 2.15 -10.57 -2.60
CA VAL A 42 0.70 -10.36 -2.71
C VAL A 42 -0.05 -11.64 -2.37
N THR A 43 -0.78 -11.65 -1.27
CA THR A 43 -1.47 -12.81 -0.71
C THR A 43 -2.85 -12.42 -0.14
N GLU A 44 -3.58 -13.38 0.42
CA GLU A 44 -4.86 -13.13 1.09
C GLU A 44 -5.06 -13.91 2.39
N ASP A 45 -5.72 -13.27 3.36
CA ASP A 45 -6.13 -13.92 4.60
C ASP A 45 -7.57 -13.54 5.00
N MET A 46 -8.14 -14.26 5.96
CA MET A 46 -9.38 -13.91 6.63
C MET A 46 -9.24 -12.56 7.32
N LEU A 47 -10.29 -11.72 7.26
CA LEU A 47 -10.26 -10.40 7.91
C LEU A 47 -9.87 -10.51 9.38
N ASP A 48 -10.46 -11.46 10.11
CA ASP A 48 -10.21 -11.65 11.55
C ASP A 48 -8.74 -11.97 11.86
N ALA A 49 -8.06 -12.69 10.96
CA ALA A 49 -6.64 -12.99 11.08
C ALA A 49 -5.78 -11.75 10.73
N TYR A 50 -6.17 -11.02 9.67
CA TYR A 50 -5.46 -9.82 9.22
C TYR A 50 -5.47 -8.69 10.26
N ILE A 51 -6.55 -8.56 11.05
CA ILE A 51 -6.68 -7.54 12.11
C ILE A 51 -6.42 -8.09 13.51
N GLU A 52 -5.94 -9.34 13.63
CA GLU A 52 -5.72 -9.97 14.93
C GLU A 52 -4.77 -9.12 15.80
N GLY A 53 -5.21 -8.80 17.02
CA GLY A 53 -4.44 -8.00 17.97
C GLY A 53 -4.64 -6.49 17.86
N LEU A 54 -5.33 -5.99 16.83
CA LEU A 54 -5.68 -4.58 16.70
C LEU A 54 -6.97 -4.25 17.46
N SER A 55 -6.99 -3.12 18.17
CA SER A 55 -8.22 -2.52 18.70
C SER A 55 -9.00 -1.78 17.60
N ARG A 56 -10.25 -1.41 17.88
CA ARG A 56 -11.16 -0.79 16.89
C ARG A 56 -10.67 0.55 16.33
N ASP A 57 -9.84 1.26 17.07
CA ASP A 57 -9.22 2.53 16.69
C ASP A 57 -7.89 2.35 15.93
N GLU A 58 -7.37 1.13 15.86
CA GLU A 58 -6.11 0.79 15.19
C GLU A 58 -6.31 0.29 13.74
N TYR A 59 -7.56 0.26 13.25
CA TYR A 59 -7.86 0.04 11.84
C TYR A 59 -9.05 0.88 11.38
N ALA A 60 -9.16 1.06 10.07
CA ALA A 60 -10.27 1.75 9.42
C ALA A 60 -10.54 1.12 8.06
N VAL A 61 -11.78 1.23 7.58
CA VAL A 61 -12.17 0.81 6.23
C VAL A 61 -12.59 2.04 5.45
N TYR A 62 -12.03 2.15 4.25
CA TYR A 62 -12.37 3.19 3.28
C TYR A 62 -12.95 2.54 2.03
N ARG A 63 -13.90 3.24 1.40
CA ARG A 63 -14.53 2.82 0.15
C ARG A 63 -14.32 3.89 -0.92
N PRO A 64 -13.81 3.54 -2.12
CA PRO A 64 -13.79 4.47 -3.23
C PRO A 64 -15.22 4.89 -3.63
N ILE A 65 -15.44 6.19 -3.78
CA ILE A 65 -16.78 6.79 -3.98
C ILE A 65 -17.47 6.25 -5.24
N HIS A 66 -16.70 5.87 -6.27
CA HIS A 66 -17.20 5.38 -7.54
C HIS A 66 -16.87 3.90 -7.82
N LEU A 67 -16.60 3.09 -6.77
CA LEU A 67 -16.09 1.73 -6.93
C LEU A 67 -16.94 0.83 -7.83
N ASN A 68 -18.26 0.87 -7.67
CA ASN A 68 -19.19 0.19 -8.56
C ASN A 68 -20.57 0.84 -8.42
N PRO A 69 -20.92 1.82 -9.28
CA PRO A 69 -22.19 2.54 -9.18
C PRO A 69 -23.41 1.64 -9.41
N ASN A 70 -23.22 0.47 -10.02
CA ASN A 70 -24.29 -0.49 -10.32
C ASN A 70 -24.29 -1.69 -9.37
N TYR A 71 -23.50 -1.66 -8.29
CA TYR A 71 -23.45 -2.77 -7.33
C TYR A 71 -24.82 -3.00 -6.69
N ASN A 72 -25.37 -4.18 -6.88
CA ASN A 72 -26.59 -4.61 -6.22
C ASN A 72 -26.25 -5.70 -5.18
N PRO A 73 -26.35 -5.41 -3.88
CA PRO A 73 -25.98 -6.38 -2.84
C PRO A 73 -26.84 -7.66 -2.87
N ASN A 74 -28.02 -7.63 -3.51
CA ASN A 74 -28.89 -8.80 -3.61
C ASN A 74 -28.53 -9.74 -4.77
N THR A 75 -27.81 -9.25 -5.79
CA THR A 75 -27.42 -10.05 -6.98
C THR A 75 -25.93 -10.27 -7.08
N ASP A 76 -25.12 -9.38 -6.50
CA ASP A 76 -23.66 -9.34 -6.68
C ASP A 76 -22.91 -9.82 -5.43
N VAL A 77 -23.60 -10.59 -4.59
CA VAL A 77 -23.23 -10.97 -3.22
C VAL A 77 -21.86 -11.67 -3.11
N MET A 78 -21.36 -12.24 -4.20
CA MET A 78 -20.13 -13.05 -4.25
C MET A 78 -19.08 -12.54 -5.26
N THR A 79 -19.26 -11.34 -5.80
CA THR A 79 -18.23 -10.76 -6.68
C THR A 79 -17.11 -10.18 -5.83
N ALA A 80 -15.86 -10.52 -6.12
CA ALA A 80 -14.70 -10.03 -5.37
C ALA A 80 -14.58 -8.49 -5.37
N GLY A 81 -15.25 -7.82 -6.31
CA GLY A 81 -15.09 -6.39 -6.58
C GLY A 81 -13.97 -6.13 -7.59
N PRO A 82 -13.99 -4.97 -8.27
CA PRO A 82 -13.05 -4.70 -9.35
C PRO A 82 -11.60 -4.57 -8.86
N MET A 83 -11.36 -3.97 -7.69
CA MET A 83 -10.03 -3.85 -7.10
C MET A 83 -9.41 -5.20 -6.72
N ALA A 84 -10.18 -6.08 -6.06
CA ALA A 84 -9.68 -7.40 -5.67
C ALA A 84 -9.51 -8.34 -6.87
N LYS A 85 -10.27 -8.14 -7.96
CA LYS A 85 -10.10 -8.92 -9.19
C LYS A 85 -8.70 -8.73 -9.79
N PHE A 86 -8.20 -7.49 -9.86
CA PHE A 86 -6.81 -7.25 -10.28
C PHE A 86 -5.82 -7.96 -9.35
N ALA A 87 -5.95 -7.71 -8.04
CA ALA A 87 -5.04 -8.24 -7.03
C ALA A 87 -4.96 -9.78 -7.06
N LEU A 88 -6.11 -10.46 -7.20
CA LEU A 88 -6.18 -11.93 -7.17
C LEU A 88 -5.93 -12.62 -8.51
N SER A 89 -6.29 -11.99 -9.63
CA SER A 89 -6.21 -12.65 -10.94
C SER A 89 -4.96 -12.31 -11.72
N ILE A 90 -4.30 -11.18 -11.41
CA ILE A 90 -3.18 -10.67 -12.19
C ILE A 90 -1.89 -10.69 -11.38
N VAL A 91 -1.91 -10.23 -10.13
CA VAL A 91 -0.70 -9.97 -9.34
C VAL A 91 -0.56 -10.83 -8.10
N TYR A 92 -1.43 -11.83 -7.90
CA TYR A 92 -1.31 -12.76 -6.78
C TYR A 92 0.02 -13.51 -6.81
N GLY A 93 0.74 -13.52 -5.69
CA GLY A 93 2.09 -14.06 -5.56
C GLY A 93 3.21 -13.16 -6.11
N ALA A 94 2.90 -11.95 -6.57
CA ALA A 94 3.94 -10.97 -6.90
C ALA A 94 4.73 -10.59 -5.63
N PRO A 95 6.07 -10.45 -5.70
CA PRO A 95 6.91 -10.23 -4.52
C PRO A 95 6.63 -8.89 -3.84
N GLN A 96 7.08 -8.76 -2.58
CA GLN A 96 7.12 -7.47 -1.89
C GLN A 96 8.10 -6.52 -2.60
N ASP A 97 7.67 -5.30 -2.86
CA ASP A 97 8.54 -4.25 -3.36
C ASP A 97 9.30 -3.57 -2.22
N THR A 98 10.61 -3.73 -2.24
CA THR A 98 11.53 -3.05 -1.32
C THR A 98 12.25 -1.88 -2.00
N GLN A 99 11.89 -1.56 -3.24
CA GLN A 99 12.49 -0.46 -4.01
C GLN A 99 11.53 0.72 -4.14
N PHE A 100 10.24 0.56 -3.84
CA PHE A 100 9.22 1.61 -4.02
C PHE A 100 9.17 2.14 -5.45
N LEU A 101 9.19 1.23 -6.43
CA LEU A 101 9.22 1.51 -7.86
C LEU A 101 8.00 0.96 -8.58
N PHE A 102 7.17 1.87 -9.07
CA PHE A 102 6.01 1.50 -9.89
C PHE A 102 6.36 0.63 -11.09
N GLY A 103 5.54 -0.39 -11.32
CA GLY A 103 5.60 -1.24 -12.51
C GLY A 103 6.82 -2.16 -12.59
N ASN A 104 7.51 -2.40 -11.47
CA ASN A 104 8.62 -3.36 -11.39
C ASN A 104 8.15 -4.83 -11.23
N GLY A 105 6.83 -5.06 -11.11
CA GLY A 105 6.25 -6.39 -10.91
C GLY A 105 6.32 -6.89 -9.46
N ALA A 106 6.74 -6.04 -8.53
CA ALA A 106 6.65 -6.21 -7.09
C ALA A 106 5.67 -5.16 -6.54
N PHE A 107 5.18 -5.33 -5.31
CA PHE A 107 4.24 -4.40 -4.71
C PHE A 107 4.58 -4.09 -3.26
N TYR A 108 4.47 -2.84 -2.84
CA TYR A 108 4.28 -2.49 -1.42
C TYR A 108 2.81 -2.22 -1.13
N SER A 109 2.43 -2.17 0.15
CA SER A 109 1.03 -2.16 0.60
C SER A 109 0.18 -1.08 -0.09
N ALA A 110 0.62 0.19 -0.05
CA ALA A 110 -0.10 1.31 -0.67
C ALA A 110 -0.12 1.24 -2.21
N GLU A 111 0.93 0.73 -2.85
CA GLU A 111 0.97 0.54 -4.31
C GLU A 111 -0.06 -0.48 -4.78
N LEU A 112 -0.17 -1.63 -4.10
CA LEU A 112 -1.17 -2.64 -4.45
C LEU A 112 -2.59 -2.02 -4.46
N ALA A 113 -2.93 -1.26 -3.42
CA ALA A 113 -4.23 -0.59 -3.35
C ALA A 113 -4.41 0.45 -4.46
N TYR A 114 -3.37 1.23 -4.77
CA TYR A 114 -3.38 2.23 -5.82
C TYR A 114 -3.56 1.62 -7.21
N GLU A 115 -2.75 0.62 -7.59
CA GLU A 115 -2.81 -0.01 -8.90
C GLU A 115 -4.10 -0.81 -9.08
N SER A 116 -4.60 -1.48 -8.02
CA SER A 116 -5.93 -2.10 -8.04
C SER A 116 -7.04 -1.09 -8.30
N ALA A 117 -6.97 0.10 -7.71
CA ALA A 117 -7.95 1.16 -7.95
C ALA A 117 -7.85 1.70 -9.38
N LEU A 118 -6.63 1.95 -9.87
CA LEU A 118 -6.41 2.37 -11.25
C LEU A 118 -6.95 1.34 -12.25
N ASN A 119 -6.74 0.05 -12.01
CA ASN A 119 -7.28 -1.03 -12.84
C ASN A 119 -8.83 -1.04 -12.83
N ALA A 120 -9.43 -0.66 -11.70
CA ALA A 120 -10.87 -0.45 -11.57
C ALA A 120 -11.36 0.88 -12.19
N GLY A 121 -10.50 1.69 -12.80
CA GLY A 121 -10.83 2.98 -13.39
C GLY A 121 -10.93 4.14 -12.38
N ILE A 122 -10.32 4.00 -11.20
CA ILE A 122 -10.41 4.94 -10.09
C ILE A 122 -9.04 5.51 -9.79
N VAL A 123 -8.92 6.84 -9.80
CA VAL A 123 -7.68 7.54 -9.47
C VAL A 123 -7.71 7.93 -7.99
N LEU A 124 -6.89 7.28 -7.16
CA LEU A 124 -6.75 7.57 -5.72
C LEU A 124 -5.70 8.66 -5.45
N GLY A 125 -5.77 9.76 -6.20
CA GLY A 125 -4.79 10.85 -6.13
C GLY A 125 -3.55 10.59 -6.99
N SER A 126 -2.60 11.52 -6.94
CA SER A 126 -1.32 11.42 -7.64
C SER A 126 -0.24 10.90 -6.69
N PRO A 127 0.73 10.10 -7.18
CA PRO A 127 1.93 9.78 -6.42
C PRO A 127 2.65 11.05 -5.95
N VAL A 128 3.26 10.97 -4.79
CA VAL A 128 4.00 12.06 -4.14
C VAL A 128 5.49 11.78 -4.21
N ARG A 129 6.30 12.83 -4.33
CA ARG A 129 7.76 12.69 -4.30
C ARG A 129 8.24 12.49 -2.86
N LEU A 130 9.21 11.60 -2.66
CA LEU A 130 9.73 11.29 -1.33
C LEU A 130 10.21 12.52 -0.56
N VAL A 131 10.88 13.47 -1.24
CA VAL A 131 11.32 14.75 -0.66
C VAL A 131 10.18 15.60 -0.07
N THR A 132 8.95 15.42 -0.55
CA THR A 132 7.80 16.18 -0.02
C THR A 132 7.29 15.63 1.32
N LEU A 133 7.68 14.40 1.65
CA LEU A 133 7.36 13.75 2.92
C LEU A 133 8.54 13.83 3.90
N LEU A 134 9.76 13.98 3.37
CA LEU A 134 11.01 13.95 4.12
C LEU A 134 11.90 15.13 3.75
N ASN A 135 12.06 16.06 4.69
CA ASN A 135 12.85 17.27 4.47
C ASN A 135 14.38 17.03 4.49
N SER A 136 14.86 15.86 4.95
CA SER A 136 16.29 15.54 4.99
C SER A 136 16.54 14.03 5.18
N PRO A 137 17.58 13.47 4.54
CA PRO A 137 17.98 12.06 4.74
C PRO A 137 18.47 11.75 6.16
N GLN A 138 18.81 12.78 6.95
CA GLN A 138 19.24 12.61 8.35
C GLN A 138 18.08 12.23 9.29
N ASN A 139 16.83 12.47 8.85
CA ASN A 139 15.62 12.20 9.63
C ASN A 139 15.02 10.81 9.34
N LEU A 140 15.69 10.01 8.51
CA LEU A 140 15.22 8.66 8.17
C LEU A 140 15.33 7.72 9.37
N ASP A 141 14.34 6.84 9.54
CA ASP A 141 14.52 5.66 10.39
C ASP A 141 15.73 4.85 9.87
N PRO A 142 16.61 4.34 10.73
CA PRO A 142 17.80 3.60 10.30
C PRO A 142 17.51 2.41 9.37
N GLN A 143 16.40 1.70 9.60
CA GLN A 143 16.00 0.58 8.75
C GLN A 143 15.55 1.07 7.37
N PHE A 144 14.80 2.18 7.33
CA PHE A 144 14.33 2.76 6.07
C PHE A 144 15.50 3.33 5.28
N ARG A 145 16.44 3.98 5.97
CA ARG A 145 17.71 4.42 5.37
C ARG A 145 18.47 3.25 4.76
N GLN A 146 18.64 2.15 5.49
CA GLN A 146 19.34 0.97 4.97
C GLN A 146 18.67 0.41 3.71
N LEU A 147 17.34 0.40 3.68
CA LEU A 147 16.57 -0.03 2.52
C LEU A 147 16.81 0.92 1.32
N LEU A 148 16.80 2.24 1.55
CA LEU A 148 17.09 3.22 0.50
C LEU A 148 18.56 3.20 0.05
N GLU A 149 19.51 2.91 0.93
CA GLU A 149 20.91 2.72 0.57
C GLU A 149 21.12 1.51 -0.35
N ALA A 150 20.29 0.47 -0.17
CA ALA A 150 20.25 -0.71 -1.05
C ALA A 150 19.39 -0.50 -2.32
N HIS A 151 18.86 0.72 -2.54
CA HIS A 151 18.06 1.01 -3.72
C HIS A 151 18.91 0.94 -4.99
N ARG A 152 18.35 0.40 -6.09
CA ARG A 152 19.05 0.23 -7.37
C ARG A 152 19.63 1.53 -7.95
N TYR A 153 19.06 2.68 -7.58
CA TYR A 153 19.57 3.99 -7.98
C TYR A 153 20.79 4.44 -7.17
N CYS A 154 21.08 3.80 -6.05
CA CYS A 154 22.25 4.07 -5.21
C CYS A 154 23.43 3.13 -5.50
N GLU A 155 23.26 2.09 -6.33
CA GLU A 155 24.27 1.05 -6.56
C GLU A 155 25.63 1.62 -7.02
N TYR A 156 25.60 2.69 -7.82
CA TYR A 156 26.80 3.31 -8.40
C TYR A 156 27.17 4.65 -7.77
N GLU A 157 26.48 5.06 -6.71
CA GLU A 157 26.72 6.34 -6.04
C GLU A 157 27.82 6.22 -4.99
N VAL A 158 28.63 7.27 -4.87
CA VAL A 158 29.80 7.28 -3.96
C VAL A 158 29.39 7.42 -2.49
N SER A 159 28.18 7.91 -2.23
CA SER A 159 27.62 8.06 -0.89
C SER A 159 26.08 8.08 -0.94
N PHE A 160 25.44 7.80 0.19
CA PHE A 160 23.98 7.91 0.29
C PHE A 160 23.49 9.34 0.06
N ASP A 161 24.23 10.36 0.54
CA ASP A 161 23.84 11.76 0.35
C ASP A 161 23.83 12.13 -1.15
N SER A 162 24.81 11.63 -1.92
CA SER A 162 24.84 11.80 -3.39
C SER A 162 23.67 11.09 -4.07
N CYS A 163 23.36 9.87 -3.65
CA CYS A 163 22.19 9.15 -4.15
C CYS A 163 20.87 9.86 -3.81
N TRP A 164 20.78 10.41 -2.60
CA TRP A 164 19.60 11.13 -2.13
C TRP A 164 19.30 12.33 -3.04
N GLU A 165 20.24 13.26 -3.17
CA GLU A 165 20.07 14.51 -3.94
C GLU A 165 19.80 14.27 -5.43
N GLY A 166 20.39 13.21 -6.01
CA GLY A 166 20.25 12.93 -7.44
C GLY A 166 19.05 12.07 -7.82
N GLN A 167 18.66 11.14 -6.95
CA GLN A 167 17.78 10.02 -7.33
C GLN A 167 16.66 9.80 -6.32
N VAL A 168 17.00 9.42 -5.09
CA VAL A 168 16.04 8.87 -4.12
C VAL A 168 15.03 9.91 -3.65
N GLU A 169 15.44 11.17 -3.48
CA GLU A 169 14.52 12.25 -3.08
C GLU A 169 13.40 12.48 -4.12
N ASN A 170 13.64 12.10 -5.37
CA ASN A 170 12.76 12.26 -6.51
C ASN A 170 11.86 11.05 -6.75
N LEU A 171 12.03 9.95 -5.99
CA LEU A 171 11.16 8.79 -6.09
C LEU A 171 9.71 9.18 -5.89
N SER A 172 8.88 8.83 -6.86
CA SER A 172 7.44 9.00 -6.77
C SER A 172 6.85 7.75 -6.13
N ILE A 173 6.17 7.92 -5.01
CA ILE A 173 5.55 6.84 -4.23
C ILE A 173 4.09 7.17 -3.95
N VAL A 174 3.30 6.17 -3.59
CA VAL A 174 2.00 6.37 -2.95
C VAL A 174 2.12 5.99 -1.48
N THR A 175 1.39 6.68 -0.63
CA THR A 175 1.31 6.36 0.81
C THR A 175 -0.15 6.19 1.21
N THR A 176 -0.40 5.53 2.33
CA THR A 176 -1.75 5.44 2.90
C THR A 176 -2.40 6.83 3.03
N ASP A 177 -1.64 7.82 3.49
CA ASP A 177 -2.10 9.21 3.60
C ASP A 177 -2.35 9.86 2.22
N SER A 178 -1.52 9.61 1.20
CA SER A 178 -1.78 10.16 -0.15
C SER A 178 -3.06 9.58 -0.76
N LEU A 179 -3.34 8.29 -0.52
CA LEU A 179 -4.59 7.66 -0.94
C LEU A 179 -5.79 8.26 -0.23
N ILE A 180 -5.73 8.45 1.09
CA ILE A 180 -6.83 8.97 1.91
C ILE A 180 -7.10 10.45 1.60
N SER A 181 -6.04 11.26 1.50
CA SER A 181 -6.14 12.70 1.22
C SER A 181 -6.57 13.04 -0.20
N SER A 182 -6.62 12.04 -1.11
CA SER A 182 -7.08 12.22 -2.49
C SER A 182 -8.52 12.72 -2.63
N GLY A 183 -9.35 12.55 -1.59
CA GLY A 183 -10.79 12.83 -1.63
C GLY A 183 -11.61 11.82 -2.43
N ALA A 184 -10.98 10.80 -3.03
CA ALA A 184 -11.66 9.73 -3.77
C ALA A 184 -12.18 8.59 -2.86
N LEU A 185 -11.81 8.61 -1.57
CA LEU A 185 -12.16 7.62 -0.57
C LEU A 185 -13.12 8.19 0.47
N ALA A 186 -14.15 7.43 0.81
CA ALA A 186 -15.03 7.69 1.95
C ALA A 186 -14.73 6.69 3.07
N LYS A 187 -14.51 7.16 4.30
CA LYS A 187 -14.40 6.28 5.47
C LYS A 187 -15.76 5.63 5.75
N VAL A 188 -15.78 4.31 5.90
CA VAL A 188 -16.98 3.50 6.20
C VAL A 188 -16.83 2.68 7.49
N TYR A 189 -15.64 2.65 8.08
CA TYR A 189 -15.34 2.06 9.38
C TYR A 189 -14.06 2.66 9.99
N PRO A 190 -13.90 2.69 11.33
CA PRO A 190 -15.01 2.66 12.28
C PRO A 190 -15.95 3.83 11.98
#